data_AF-A0A2G4U673-F1
#
_entry.id   AF-A0A2G4U673-F1
#
_cell.length_a   1.000
_cell.length_b   1.000
_cell.length_c   1.000
_cell.angle_alpha   90.00
_cell.angle_beta   90.00
_cell.angle_gamma   90.00
#
_symmetry.space_group_name_H-M   'P 1'
#
loop_
_entity.id
_entity.type
_entity.pdbx_description
1 polymer ?
#
loop_
_entity_poly.entity_id
_entity_poly.type
_entity_poly.pdbx_seq_one_letter_code
_entity_poly.pdbx_strand_id
1 'polypeptide(L)'
;MKWKFRLGAVAGNTLEYYDIAVFAAISMYLSAEFARQGYQNPESIVWGIFALRFITRPLGGYIIGRYADQAGRKAALVLTSLITGLATLCMALLPINTLGYYAPLVVLLLQMTLSLSFGGEVASLTTYLFDDPATNERARICSLIVGSSLIGVLASLIIVYLLEHTLDSETMQTVGWRIPLLLGIVNIAVSFWFRIKLPSQATMAYKRRVNWVDAMHICLIMAPATTVFYAQNMSMSIIRESLHIGDFKNLYAIFSTALFCLLLMLTGWLADRYASASKVFAWGVYSLIIFSTPLYLLLSSTIFEFVLLAQLFISANAAMILCGNLSVIAQVAKGHTATMGVGCNISISLFGGMTPLIIDSLLPYGLTYAGIYISLSGFALLLSYWIFKTRY
;
A
#
# COMPACT_ATOMS: atom_id res chain seq x y z
N MET A 1 -9.50 -10.05 -21.12
CA MET A 1 -9.25 -11.07 -20.06
C MET A 1 -10.52 -11.27 -19.23
N LYS A 2 -10.92 -12.52 -18.88
CA LYS A 2 -12.11 -12.76 -18.02
C LYS A 2 -11.88 -12.25 -16.58
N TRP A 3 -12.92 -11.73 -15.93
CA TRP A 3 -12.86 -11.18 -14.55
C TRP A 3 -12.32 -12.16 -13.51
N LYS A 4 -12.61 -13.46 -13.63
CA LYS A 4 -12.06 -14.50 -12.74
C LYS A 4 -10.52 -14.52 -12.69
N PHE A 5 -9.85 -14.23 -13.81
CA PHE A 5 -8.39 -14.18 -13.87
C PHE A 5 -7.85 -12.87 -13.29
N ARG A 6 -8.59 -11.77 -13.46
CA ARG A 6 -8.24 -10.49 -12.83
C ARG A 6 -8.30 -10.61 -11.30
N LEU A 7 -9.36 -11.22 -10.77
CA LEU A 7 -9.51 -11.52 -9.35
C LEU A 7 -8.39 -12.42 -8.82
N GLY A 8 -8.05 -13.50 -9.56
CA GLY A 8 -6.93 -14.37 -9.20
C GLY A 8 -5.56 -13.67 -9.22
N ALA A 9 -5.34 -12.70 -10.12
CA ALA A 9 -4.10 -11.95 -10.18
C ALA A 9 -3.92 -11.01 -8.98
N VAL A 10 -4.98 -10.31 -8.59
CA VAL A 10 -4.96 -9.36 -7.46
C VAL A 10 -4.99 -10.04 -6.09
N ALA A 11 -5.35 -11.33 -5.99
CA ALA A 11 -5.37 -12.06 -4.72
C ALA A 11 -4.02 -12.03 -3.97
N GLY A 12 -2.89 -12.08 -4.69
CA GLY A 12 -1.57 -11.94 -4.05
C GLY A 12 -1.26 -10.53 -3.58
N ASN A 13 -1.78 -9.52 -4.28
CA ASN A 13 -1.65 -8.13 -3.83
C ASN A 13 -2.49 -7.88 -2.56
N THR A 14 -3.68 -8.48 -2.43
CA THR A 14 -4.44 -8.45 -1.16
C THR A 14 -3.60 -8.92 0.01
N LEU A 15 -2.88 -10.01 -0.19
CA LEU A 15 -2.12 -10.63 0.86
C LEU A 15 -0.83 -9.90 1.20
N GLU A 16 -0.16 -9.34 0.20
CA GLU A 16 0.96 -8.44 0.45
C GLU A 16 0.57 -7.31 1.41
N TYR A 17 -0.56 -6.67 1.16
CA TYR A 17 -1.05 -5.58 2.02
C TYR A 17 -1.60 -6.09 3.36
N TYR A 18 -2.10 -7.33 3.41
CA TYR A 18 -2.40 -8.00 4.67
C TYR A 18 -1.15 -8.15 5.53
N ASP A 19 -0.04 -8.68 5.00
CA ASP A 19 1.21 -8.88 5.76
C ASP A 19 1.80 -7.54 6.22
N ILE A 20 1.70 -6.49 5.39
CA ILE A 20 2.10 -5.13 5.77
C ILE A 20 1.28 -4.61 6.96
N ALA A 21 -0.04 -4.78 6.91
CA ALA A 21 -0.94 -4.32 7.95
C ALA A 21 -0.80 -5.15 9.23
N VAL A 22 -0.63 -6.47 9.11
CA VAL A 22 -0.39 -7.37 10.25
C VAL A 22 0.88 -6.96 10.96
N PHE A 23 1.98 -6.70 10.24
CA PHE A 23 3.23 -6.26 10.86
C PHE A 23 3.05 -4.97 11.66
N ALA A 24 2.31 -3.99 11.13
CA ALA A 24 2.00 -2.76 11.84
C ALA A 24 1.14 -3.03 13.10
N ALA A 25 0.14 -3.91 12.99
CA ALA A 25 -0.74 -4.27 14.09
C ALA A 25 -0.02 -5.04 15.21
N ILE A 26 0.94 -5.91 14.88
CA ILE A 26 1.70 -6.68 15.88
C ILE A 26 2.93 -5.95 16.44
N SER A 27 3.20 -4.74 15.96
CA SER A 27 4.42 -3.98 16.28
C SER A 27 4.63 -3.76 17.79
N MET A 28 3.55 -3.54 18.55
CA MET A 28 3.61 -3.39 20.01
C MET A 28 4.05 -4.67 20.72
N TYR A 29 3.54 -5.84 20.29
CA TYR A 29 3.90 -7.12 20.89
C TYR A 29 5.35 -7.48 20.58
N LEU A 30 5.81 -7.17 19.35
CA LEU A 30 7.21 -7.34 18.96
C LEU A 30 8.14 -6.41 19.75
N SER A 31 7.71 -5.17 19.99
CA SER A 31 8.47 -4.21 20.80
C SER A 31 8.61 -4.69 22.26
N ALA A 32 7.53 -5.19 22.85
CA ALA A 32 7.55 -5.77 24.20
C ALA A 32 8.49 -7.00 24.29
N GLU A 33 8.54 -7.82 23.24
CA GLU A 33 9.45 -8.95 23.18
C GLU A 33 10.92 -8.52 23.09
N PHE A 34 11.24 -7.50 22.28
CA PHE A 34 12.59 -6.93 22.25
C PHE A 34 12.97 -6.26 23.58
N ALA A 35 12.01 -5.64 24.28
CA ALA A 35 12.23 -5.10 25.62
C ALA A 35 12.66 -6.20 26.61
N ARG A 36 11.99 -7.35 26.57
CA ARG A 36 12.33 -8.53 27.40
C ARG A 36 13.73 -9.07 27.14
N GLN A 37 14.27 -8.84 25.95
CA GLN A 37 15.63 -9.22 25.59
C GLN A 37 16.70 -8.18 25.98
N GLY A 38 16.30 -7.07 26.62
CA GLY A 38 17.21 -6.05 27.12
C GLY A 38 17.50 -4.91 26.13
N TYR A 39 16.74 -4.77 25.04
CA TYR A 39 16.87 -3.62 24.15
C TYR A 39 16.31 -2.34 24.77
N GLN A 40 17.08 -1.26 24.67
CA GLN A 40 16.61 0.09 24.96
C GLN A 40 15.84 0.64 23.75
N ASN A 41 14.74 1.37 23.98
CA ASN A 41 13.88 1.94 22.95
C ASN A 41 13.38 0.94 21.88
N PRO A 42 12.76 -0.19 22.28
CA PRO A 42 12.36 -1.25 21.35
C PRO A 42 11.33 -0.81 20.32
N GLU A 43 10.48 0.16 20.66
CA GLU A 43 9.53 0.77 19.72
C GLU A 43 10.26 1.43 18.54
N SER A 44 11.31 2.21 18.82
CA SER A 44 12.14 2.84 17.78
C SER A 44 12.83 1.80 16.89
N ILE A 45 13.20 0.64 17.45
CA ILE A 45 13.78 -0.46 16.67
C ILE A 45 12.74 -1.03 15.70
N VAL A 46 11.52 -1.33 16.16
CA VAL A 46 10.46 -1.86 15.30
C VAL A 46 10.04 -0.86 14.22
N TRP A 47 9.90 0.42 14.57
CA TRP A 47 9.65 1.49 13.60
C TRP A 47 10.82 1.70 12.62
N GLY A 48 12.06 1.56 13.09
CA GLY A 48 13.25 1.56 12.26
C GLY A 48 13.25 0.42 11.25
N ILE A 49 12.87 -0.79 11.68
CA ILE A 49 12.68 -1.95 10.79
C ILE A 49 11.59 -1.64 9.75
N PHE A 50 10.46 -1.09 10.18
CA PHE A 50 9.38 -0.71 9.29
C PHE A 50 9.83 0.30 8.24
N ALA A 51 10.64 1.30 8.62
CA ALA A 51 11.18 2.31 7.71
C ALA A 51 12.24 1.74 6.76
N LEU A 52 13.24 1.01 7.29
CA LEU A 52 14.35 0.46 6.53
C LEU A 52 13.90 -0.52 5.44
N ARG A 53 12.80 -1.24 5.64
CA ARG A 53 12.28 -2.14 4.60
C ARG A 53 11.92 -1.38 3.31
N PHE A 54 11.49 -0.13 3.39
CA PHE A 54 11.14 0.67 2.19
C PHE A 54 12.36 0.98 1.31
N ILE A 55 13.58 0.94 1.83
CA ILE A 55 14.81 1.14 1.04
C ILE A 55 14.99 0.05 -0.02
N THR A 56 14.52 -1.16 0.26
CA THR A 56 14.62 -2.30 -0.66
C THR A 56 13.56 -2.29 -1.77
N ARG A 57 12.53 -1.46 -1.67
CA ARG A 57 11.44 -1.40 -2.66
C ARG A 57 11.91 -1.01 -4.07
N PRO A 58 12.70 0.07 -4.27
CA PRO A 58 13.22 0.40 -5.60
C PRO A 58 14.09 -0.71 -6.18
N LEU A 59 14.89 -1.37 -5.33
CA LEU A 59 15.71 -2.51 -5.73
C LEU A 59 14.84 -3.70 -6.18
N GLY A 60 13.79 -4.00 -5.43
CA GLY A 60 12.77 -4.99 -5.81
C GLY A 60 12.10 -4.67 -7.14
N GLY A 61 11.67 -3.43 -7.33
CA GLY A 61 11.08 -2.94 -8.59
C GLY A 61 12.03 -3.07 -9.78
N TYR A 62 13.34 -2.89 -9.55
CA TYR A 62 14.36 -3.13 -10.57
C TYR A 62 14.54 -4.63 -10.88
N ILE A 63 14.83 -5.45 -9.85
CA ILE A 63 15.19 -6.87 -10.02
C ILE A 63 14.00 -7.67 -10.55
N ILE A 64 12.87 -7.59 -9.85
CA ILE A 64 11.66 -8.35 -10.20
C ILE A 64 11.00 -7.76 -11.45
N GLY A 65 11.02 -6.44 -11.62
CA GLY A 65 10.50 -5.81 -12.83
C GLY A 65 11.30 -6.24 -14.08
N ARG A 66 12.63 -6.34 -13.97
CA ARG A 66 13.46 -6.86 -15.07
C ARG A 66 13.20 -8.35 -15.31
N TYR A 67 12.99 -9.12 -14.26
CA TYR A 67 12.58 -10.52 -14.39
C TYR A 67 11.21 -10.66 -15.07
N ALA A 68 10.25 -9.78 -14.77
CA ALA A 68 8.95 -9.73 -15.44
C ALA A 68 9.08 -9.40 -16.94
N ASP A 69 9.97 -8.48 -17.29
CA ASP A 69 10.23 -8.12 -18.69
C ASP A 69 10.93 -9.25 -19.48
N GLN A 70 11.73 -10.10 -18.81
CA GLN A 70 12.51 -11.17 -19.45
C GLN A 70 11.82 -12.53 -19.46
N ALA A 71 11.35 -13.00 -18.30
CA ALA A 71 10.73 -14.31 -18.10
C ALA A 71 9.19 -14.25 -18.21
N GLY A 72 8.63 -13.04 -18.24
CA GLY A 72 7.20 -12.80 -18.33
C GLY A 72 6.57 -12.42 -16.98
N ARG A 73 5.53 -11.59 -17.06
CA ARG A 73 4.86 -11.01 -15.88
C ARG A 73 4.23 -12.05 -14.96
N LYS A 74 3.67 -13.13 -15.54
CA LYS A 74 3.17 -14.28 -14.77
C LYS A 74 4.28 -14.90 -13.93
N ALA A 75 5.46 -15.12 -14.51
CA ALA A 75 6.59 -15.73 -13.81
C ALA A 75 7.04 -14.84 -12.63
N ALA A 76 7.08 -13.52 -12.84
CA ALA A 76 7.37 -12.57 -11.77
C ALA A 76 6.34 -12.61 -10.63
N LEU A 77 5.04 -12.63 -10.94
CA LEU A 77 3.97 -12.74 -9.93
C LEU A 77 4.04 -14.04 -9.12
N VAL A 78 4.47 -15.14 -9.74
CA VAL A 78 4.67 -16.42 -9.06
C VAL A 78 5.91 -16.36 -8.15
N LEU A 79 7.00 -15.76 -8.62
CA LEU A 79 8.23 -15.57 -7.86
C LEU A 79 8.00 -14.71 -6.62
N THR A 80 7.29 -13.59 -6.75
CA THR A 80 6.97 -12.72 -5.61
C THR A 80 6.12 -13.44 -4.58
N SER A 81 5.08 -14.19 -5.01
CA SER A 81 4.29 -15.00 -4.09
C SER A 81 5.12 -16.03 -3.32
N LEU A 82 6.12 -16.64 -3.95
CA LEU A 82 7.01 -17.59 -3.28
C LEU A 82 7.92 -16.91 -2.25
N ILE A 83 8.56 -15.80 -2.62
CA ILE A 83 9.46 -15.04 -1.74
C ILE A 83 8.68 -14.53 -0.52
N THR A 84 7.51 -13.93 -0.73
CA THR A 84 6.63 -13.45 0.34
C THR A 84 6.18 -14.62 1.22
N GLY A 85 5.78 -15.75 0.62
CA GLY A 85 5.40 -16.97 1.33
C GLY A 85 6.42 -17.45 2.32
N LEU A 86 7.66 -17.60 1.85
CA LEU A 86 8.77 -18.06 2.66
C LEU A 86 9.13 -17.03 3.73
N ALA A 87 9.16 -15.74 3.41
CA ALA A 87 9.45 -14.69 4.38
C ALA A 87 8.41 -14.64 5.51
N THR A 88 7.12 -14.72 5.19
CA THR A 88 6.01 -14.70 6.16
C THR A 88 6.00 -15.97 7.02
N LEU A 89 6.25 -17.15 6.43
CA LEU A 89 6.42 -18.40 7.17
C LEU A 89 7.60 -18.31 8.17
N CYS A 90 8.76 -17.83 7.71
CA CYS A 90 9.92 -17.63 8.58
C CYS A 90 9.63 -16.63 9.70
N MET A 91 8.85 -15.58 9.44
CA MET A 91 8.43 -14.62 10.47
C MET A 91 7.52 -15.28 11.52
N ALA A 92 6.50 -16.02 11.06
CA ALA A 92 5.52 -16.67 11.93
C ALA A 92 6.17 -17.68 12.88
N LEU A 93 7.18 -18.40 12.40
CA LEU A 93 7.91 -19.43 13.14
C LEU A 93 9.18 -18.93 13.84
N LEU A 94 9.46 -17.62 13.79
CA LEU A 94 10.71 -17.05 14.28
C LEU A 94 10.91 -17.32 15.80
N PRO A 95 11.93 -18.06 16.23
CA PRO A 95 12.13 -18.37 17.65
C PRO A 95 12.85 -17.23 18.35
N ILE A 96 12.09 -16.22 18.80
CA ILE A 96 12.64 -14.96 19.35
C ILE A 96 13.53 -15.24 20.57
N ASN A 97 13.08 -16.05 21.52
CA ASN A 97 13.85 -16.42 22.71
C ASN A 97 15.19 -17.11 22.41
N THR A 98 15.23 -17.97 21.39
CA THR A 98 16.46 -18.68 21.01
C THR A 98 17.44 -17.77 20.28
N LEU A 99 16.94 -16.80 19.49
CA LEU A 99 17.78 -15.85 18.77
C LEU A 99 18.38 -14.77 19.68
N GLY A 100 17.73 -14.46 20.80
CA GLY A 100 18.15 -13.41 21.73
C GLY A 100 18.45 -12.10 20.98
N TYR A 101 19.62 -11.51 21.25
CA TYR A 101 20.09 -10.25 20.66
C TYR A 101 20.22 -10.24 19.11
N TYR A 102 19.98 -11.33 18.40
CA TYR A 102 19.91 -11.31 16.93
C TYR A 102 18.48 -11.18 16.38
N ALA A 103 17.45 -11.27 17.23
CA ALA A 103 16.06 -11.29 16.78
C ALA A 103 15.67 -10.05 15.94
N PRO A 104 15.98 -8.79 16.34
CA PRO A 104 15.64 -7.63 15.51
C PRO A 104 16.33 -7.63 14.14
N LEU A 105 17.58 -8.10 14.07
CA LEU A 105 18.32 -8.19 12.81
C LEU A 105 17.68 -9.21 11.86
N VAL A 106 17.27 -10.37 12.37
CA VAL A 106 16.58 -11.38 11.56
C VAL A 106 15.22 -10.87 11.09
N VAL A 107 14.46 -10.19 11.96
CA VAL A 107 13.20 -9.54 11.57
C VAL A 107 13.44 -8.50 10.47
N LEU A 108 14.49 -7.68 10.59
CA LEU A 108 14.86 -6.70 9.57
C LEU A 108 15.12 -7.36 8.21
N LEU A 109 15.93 -8.43 8.19
CA LEU A 109 16.26 -9.15 6.95
C LEU A 109 15.02 -9.79 6.30
N LEU A 110 14.12 -10.36 7.11
CA LEU A 110 12.85 -10.91 6.63
C LEU A 110 11.95 -9.81 6.05
N GLN A 111 11.84 -8.67 6.74
CA GLN A 111 11.07 -7.50 6.27
C GLN A 111 11.64 -6.90 4.99
N MET A 112 12.97 -6.83 4.87
CA MET A 112 13.66 -6.39 3.65
C MET A 112 13.42 -7.36 2.48
N THR A 113 13.44 -8.67 2.73
CA THR A 113 13.16 -9.70 1.71
C THR A 113 11.71 -9.59 1.20
N LEU A 114 10.77 -9.43 2.13
CA LEU A 114 9.35 -9.24 1.84
C LEU A 114 9.12 -7.94 1.05
N SER A 115 9.76 -6.84 1.45
CA SER A 115 9.67 -5.55 0.76
C SER A 115 10.33 -5.55 -0.65
N LEU A 116 11.40 -6.33 -0.84
CA LEU A 116 12.01 -6.56 -2.16
C LEU A 116 11.04 -7.31 -3.10
N SER A 117 10.33 -8.33 -2.60
CA SER A 117 9.28 -9.02 -3.36
C SER A 117 8.20 -8.04 -3.83
N PHE A 118 7.69 -7.25 -2.89
CA PHE A 118 6.65 -6.24 -3.08
C PHE A 118 7.04 -5.16 -4.08
N GLY A 119 8.32 -4.78 -4.12
CA GLY A 119 8.81 -3.80 -5.09
C GLY A 119 8.49 -4.17 -6.54
N GLY A 120 8.51 -5.45 -6.88
CA GLY A 120 8.17 -5.92 -8.23
C GLY A 120 6.69 -6.12 -8.51
N GLU A 121 5.91 -6.34 -7.46
CA GLU A 121 4.55 -6.86 -7.53
C GLU A 121 3.62 -5.89 -8.27
N VAL A 122 3.52 -4.66 -7.76
CA VAL A 122 2.57 -3.66 -8.28
C VAL A 122 2.82 -3.38 -9.75
N ALA A 123 4.08 -3.25 -10.17
CA ALA A 123 4.42 -3.02 -11.57
C ALA A 123 4.10 -4.24 -12.45
N SER A 124 4.43 -5.45 -12.00
CA SER A 124 4.16 -6.70 -12.74
C SER A 124 2.66 -6.95 -12.88
N LEU A 125 1.91 -6.75 -11.80
CA LEU A 125 0.46 -6.89 -11.76
C LEU A 125 -0.23 -5.85 -12.63
N THR A 126 0.18 -4.58 -12.53
CA THR A 126 -0.40 -3.50 -13.33
C THR A 126 -0.16 -3.74 -14.81
N THR A 127 1.09 -3.97 -15.21
CA THR A 127 1.41 -4.23 -16.61
C THR A 127 0.71 -5.49 -17.13
N TYR A 128 0.57 -6.55 -16.31
CA TYR A 128 -0.17 -7.76 -16.68
C TYR A 128 -1.66 -7.49 -16.93
N LEU A 129 -2.31 -6.71 -16.07
CA LEU A 129 -3.75 -6.44 -16.19
C LEU A 129 -4.09 -5.40 -17.27
N PHE A 130 -3.17 -4.48 -17.57
CA PHE A 130 -3.33 -3.46 -18.62
C PHE A 130 -2.80 -3.88 -19.99
N ASP A 131 -2.30 -5.11 -20.15
CA ASP A 131 -1.79 -5.61 -21.42
C ASP A 131 -2.87 -5.85 -22.48
N ASP A 132 -4.13 -5.89 -22.07
CA ASP A 132 -5.27 -6.09 -22.97
C ASP A 132 -5.71 -4.75 -23.59
N PRO A 133 -5.46 -4.52 -24.90
CA PRO A 133 -5.73 -3.23 -25.55
C PRO A 133 -7.22 -2.92 -25.73
N ALA A 134 -8.12 -3.89 -25.54
CA ALA A 134 -9.54 -3.77 -25.91
C ALA A 134 -10.46 -3.25 -24.78
N THR A 135 -9.94 -3.04 -23.56
CA THR A 135 -10.82 -2.79 -22.40
C THR A 135 -10.92 -1.31 -22.05
N ASN A 136 -12.12 -0.75 -22.22
CA ASN A 136 -12.51 0.57 -21.68
C ASN A 136 -12.79 0.50 -20.15
N GLU A 137 -12.08 -0.38 -19.45
CA GLU A 137 -12.31 -0.73 -18.05
C GLU A 137 -11.12 -0.30 -17.17
N ARG A 138 -10.41 0.76 -17.58
CA ARG A 138 -9.11 1.12 -17.01
C ARG A 138 -9.24 1.55 -15.56
N ALA A 139 -10.28 2.31 -15.22
CA ALA A 139 -10.50 2.75 -13.86
C ALA A 139 -10.94 1.59 -12.96
N ARG A 140 -11.81 0.69 -13.45
CA ARG A 140 -12.18 -0.51 -12.70
C ARG A 140 -11.01 -1.46 -12.46
N ILE A 141 -10.10 -1.63 -13.42
CA ILE A 141 -8.88 -2.42 -13.22
C ILE A 141 -7.98 -1.77 -12.16
N CYS A 142 -7.81 -0.44 -12.21
CA CYS A 142 -7.03 0.30 -11.22
C CYS A 142 -7.65 0.16 -9.81
N SER A 143 -8.96 0.40 -9.69
CA SER A 143 -9.71 0.20 -8.44
C SER A 143 -9.69 -1.24 -7.96
N LEU A 144 -9.61 -2.24 -8.85
CA LEU A 144 -9.45 -3.63 -8.45
C LEU A 144 -8.08 -3.87 -7.79
N ILE A 145 -7.00 -3.35 -8.39
CA ILE A 145 -5.65 -3.50 -7.83
C ILE A 145 -5.58 -2.80 -6.47
N VAL A 146 -5.93 -1.52 -6.38
CA VAL A 146 -5.85 -0.77 -5.12
C VAL A 146 -6.89 -1.26 -4.11
N GLY A 147 -8.09 -1.62 -4.55
CA GLY A 147 -9.13 -2.19 -3.68
C GLY A 147 -8.70 -3.52 -3.08
N SER A 148 -7.98 -4.35 -3.83
CA SER A 148 -7.40 -5.58 -3.29
C SER A 148 -6.43 -5.30 -2.13
N SER A 149 -5.64 -4.23 -2.20
CA SER A 149 -4.80 -3.76 -1.09
C SER A 149 -5.62 -3.38 0.15
N LEU A 150 -6.70 -2.63 -0.03
CA LEU A 150 -7.58 -2.22 1.07
C LEU A 150 -8.30 -3.41 1.73
N ILE A 151 -8.71 -4.40 0.93
CA ILE A 151 -9.26 -5.67 1.45
C ILE A 151 -8.23 -6.40 2.32
N GLY A 152 -6.95 -6.35 1.94
CA GLY A 152 -5.85 -6.92 2.74
C GLY A 152 -5.71 -6.24 4.10
N VAL A 153 -5.70 -4.90 4.10
CA VAL A 153 -5.66 -4.10 5.33
C VAL A 153 -6.88 -4.38 6.20
N LEU A 154 -8.08 -4.42 5.62
CA LEU A 154 -9.33 -4.74 6.32
C LEU A 154 -9.28 -6.11 6.98
N ALA A 155 -8.83 -7.14 6.25
CA ALA A 155 -8.71 -8.48 6.79
C ALA A 155 -7.73 -8.52 7.99
N SER A 156 -6.62 -7.79 7.92
CA SER A 156 -5.68 -7.66 9.04
C SER A 156 -6.35 -7.00 10.26
N LEU A 157 -7.03 -5.86 10.06
CA LEU A 157 -7.69 -5.13 11.14
C LEU A 157 -8.76 -5.99 11.82
N ILE A 158 -9.59 -6.69 11.05
CA ILE A 158 -10.65 -7.56 11.57
C ILE A 158 -10.05 -8.73 12.35
N ILE A 159 -9.04 -9.40 11.81
CA ILE A 159 -8.42 -10.57 12.48
C ILE A 159 -7.78 -10.14 13.80
N VAL A 160 -7.00 -9.06 13.81
CA VAL A 160 -6.35 -8.58 15.04
C VAL A 160 -7.39 -8.12 16.06
N TYR A 161 -8.41 -7.37 15.62
CA TYR A 161 -9.51 -6.94 16.50
C TYR A 161 -10.22 -8.13 17.17
N LEU A 162 -10.51 -9.20 16.40
CA LEU A 162 -11.14 -10.41 16.93
C LEU A 162 -10.22 -11.13 17.92
N LEU A 163 -8.93 -11.24 17.64
CA LEU A 163 -7.97 -11.87 18.55
C LEU A 163 -7.84 -11.09 19.86
N GLU A 164 -7.76 -9.75 19.81
CA GLU A 164 -7.71 -8.89 20.99
C GLU A 164 -8.98 -8.96 21.86
N HIS A 165 -10.13 -9.31 21.28
CA HIS A 165 -11.39 -9.49 22.02
C HIS A 165 -11.62 -10.92 22.53
N THR A 166 -10.93 -11.91 21.96
CA THR A 166 -11.15 -13.33 22.28
C THR A 166 -10.05 -13.92 23.16
N LEU A 167 -8.82 -13.43 23.03
CA LEU A 167 -7.67 -13.86 23.81
C LEU A 167 -7.44 -12.90 24.98
N ASP A 168 -6.99 -13.44 26.10
CA ASP A 168 -6.46 -12.64 27.20
C ASP A 168 -5.10 -12.00 26.81
N SER A 169 -4.76 -10.90 27.49
CA SER A 169 -3.56 -10.11 27.18
C SER A 169 -2.26 -10.90 27.26
N GLU A 170 -2.18 -11.90 28.15
CA GLU A 170 -0.99 -12.75 28.30
C GLU A 170 -0.84 -13.72 27.13
N THR A 171 -1.92 -14.41 26.76
CA THR A 171 -1.95 -15.27 25.57
C THR A 171 -1.66 -14.47 24.30
N MET A 172 -2.22 -13.27 24.17
CA MET A 172 -1.98 -12.41 23.00
C MET A 172 -0.49 -12.02 22.87
N GLN A 173 0.16 -11.65 23.99
CA GLN A 173 1.57 -11.27 24.03
C GLN A 173 2.53 -12.45 23.80
N THR A 174 2.17 -13.66 24.22
CA THR A 174 3.05 -14.83 24.12
C THR A 174 2.97 -15.52 22.76
N VAL A 175 1.76 -15.82 22.28
CA VAL A 175 1.53 -16.62 21.06
C VAL A 175 0.51 -15.98 20.11
N GLY A 176 -0.47 -15.25 20.63
CA GLY A 176 -1.60 -14.74 19.84
C GLY A 176 -1.18 -13.85 18.67
N TRP A 177 -0.16 -13.00 18.84
CA TRP A 177 0.36 -12.14 17.77
C TRP A 177 0.94 -12.93 16.57
N ARG A 178 1.25 -14.21 16.71
CA ARG A 178 1.71 -15.08 15.60
C ARG A 178 0.57 -15.60 14.74
N ILE A 179 -0.66 -15.67 15.27
CA ILE A 179 -1.83 -16.23 14.58
C ILE A 179 -2.14 -15.49 13.27
N PRO A 180 -2.17 -14.14 13.20
CA PRO A 180 -2.37 -13.43 11.95
C PRO A 180 -1.32 -13.78 10.88
N LEU A 181 -0.05 -13.94 11.28
CA LEU A 181 1.02 -14.32 10.34
C LEU A 181 0.81 -15.73 9.78
N LEU A 182 0.37 -16.68 10.62
CA LEU A 182 0.05 -18.04 10.18
C LEU A 182 -1.14 -18.08 9.21
N LEU A 183 -2.16 -17.27 9.46
CA LEU A 183 -3.29 -17.11 8.53
C LEU A 183 -2.86 -16.50 7.19
N GLY A 184 -1.87 -15.60 7.22
CA GLY A 184 -1.21 -15.09 6.01
C GLY A 184 -0.66 -16.21 5.12
N ILE A 185 -0.02 -17.23 5.69
CA ILE A 185 0.55 -18.36 4.93
C ILE A 185 -0.52 -19.12 4.14
N VAL A 186 -1.68 -19.38 4.74
CA VAL A 186 -2.80 -20.05 4.06
C VAL A 186 -3.25 -19.23 2.85
N ASN A 187 -3.37 -17.91 3.04
CA ASN A 187 -3.71 -17.01 1.95
C ASN A 187 -2.62 -17.04 0.85
N ILE A 188 -1.33 -17.22 1.18
CA ILE A 188 -0.23 -17.20 0.21
C ILE A 188 -0.31 -18.44 -0.66
N ALA A 189 -0.57 -19.59 -0.06
CA ALA A 189 -0.78 -20.83 -0.80
C ALA A 189 -1.95 -20.70 -1.80
N VAL A 190 -3.06 -20.10 -1.38
CA VAL A 190 -4.23 -19.85 -2.24
C VAL A 190 -3.89 -18.90 -3.39
N SER A 191 -3.24 -17.78 -3.09
CA SER A 191 -2.82 -16.81 -4.10
C SER A 191 -1.84 -17.40 -5.12
N PHE A 192 -0.83 -18.13 -4.64
CA PHE A 192 0.15 -18.81 -5.47
C PHE A 192 -0.54 -19.79 -6.43
N TRP A 193 -1.53 -20.56 -5.94
CA TRP A 193 -2.31 -21.46 -6.77
C TRP A 193 -3.09 -20.73 -7.88
N PHE A 194 -3.71 -19.59 -7.58
CA PHE A 194 -4.38 -18.77 -8.60
C PHE A 194 -3.40 -18.21 -9.64
N ARG A 195 -2.21 -17.77 -9.20
CA ARG A 195 -1.18 -17.17 -10.07
C ARG A 195 -0.55 -18.17 -11.02
N ILE A 196 -0.35 -19.42 -10.60
CA ILE A 196 0.09 -20.49 -11.50
C ILE A 196 -0.93 -20.75 -12.61
N LYS A 197 -2.22 -20.57 -12.32
CA LYS A 197 -3.32 -20.78 -13.28
C LYS A 197 -3.57 -19.60 -14.22
N LEU A 198 -2.84 -18.49 -14.06
CA LEU A 198 -2.96 -17.35 -14.95
C LEU A 198 -2.48 -17.71 -16.37
N PRO A 199 -3.14 -17.19 -17.43
CA PRO A 199 -2.63 -17.31 -18.79
C PRO A 199 -1.25 -16.67 -18.94
N SER A 200 -0.33 -17.33 -19.64
CA SER A 200 0.93 -16.71 -20.06
C SER A 200 0.65 -15.64 -21.11
N GLN A 201 1.23 -14.45 -20.94
CA GLN A 201 1.23 -13.40 -21.95
C GLN A 201 2.47 -13.52 -22.82
N ALA A 202 2.40 -13.01 -24.06
CA ALA A 202 3.56 -12.90 -24.90
C ALA A 202 4.61 -12.04 -24.20
N THR A 203 5.79 -12.60 -23.95
CA THR A 203 6.94 -11.83 -23.49
C THR A 203 7.35 -10.89 -24.61
N MET A 204 7.28 -9.58 -24.38
CA MET A 204 8.00 -8.65 -25.24
C MET A 204 9.50 -8.94 -25.05
N ALA A 205 10.08 -9.72 -25.96
CA ALA A 205 11.47 -10.20 -25.89
C ALA A 205 12.48 -9.05 -26.12
N TYR A 206 12.52 -8.07 -25.22
CA TYR A 206 13.41 -6.93 -25.32
C TYR A 206 14.24 -6.80 -24.04
N LYS A 207 15.56 -6.96 -24.18
CA LYS A 207 16.55 -6.50 -23.18
C LYS A 207 16.59 -4.96 -23.16
N ARG A 208 15.49 -4.29 -22.83
CA ARG A 208 15.47 -2.82 -22.71
C ARG A 208 15.96 -2.41 -21.32
N ARG A 209 16.87 -1.43 -21.29
CA ARG A 209 17.36 -0.82 -20.05
C ARG A 209 16.24 -0.01 -19.41
N VAL A 210 16.28 0.13 -18.09
CA VAL A 210 15.39 1.03 -17.36
C VAL A 210 15.55 2.45 -17.91
N ASN A 211 14.44 3.06 -18.31
CA ASN A 211 14.43 4.46 -18.70
C ASN A 211 14.23 5.33 -17.46
N TRP A 212 15.31 5.88 -16.93
CA TRP A 212 15.28 6.73 -15.75
C TRP A 212 14.44 8.00 -15.90
N VAL A 213 14.29 8.49 -17.13
CA VAL A 213 13.44 9.66 -17.42
C VAL A 213 11.96 9.30 -17.21
N ASP A 214 11.52 8.17 -17.76
CA ASP A 214 10.15 7.68 -17.57
C ASP A 214 9.92 7.21 -16.13
N ALA A 215 10.92 6.63 -15.46
CA ALA A 215 10.84 6.28 -14.06
C ALA A 215 10.65 7.52 -13.16
N MET A 216 11.36 8.62 -13.43
CA MET A 216 11.17 9.89 -12.74
C MET A 216 9.79 10.48 -13.01
N HIS A 217 9.31 10.40 -14.25
CA HIS A 217 7.96 10.84 -14.61
C HIS A 217 6.88 10.06 -13.83
N ILE A 218 7.00 8.74 -13.80
CA ILE A 218 6.14 7.85 -13.01
C ILE A 218 6.21 8.20 -11.52
N CYS A 219 7.41 8.48 -11.00
CA CYS A 219 7.61 8.84 -9.60
C CYS A 219 6.82 10.09 -9.20
N LEU A 220 6.85 11.14 -10.03
CA LEU A 220 6.13 12.39 -9.79
C LEU A 220 4.60 12.22 -9.91
N ILE A 221 4.12 11.45 -10.89
CA ILE A 221 2.68 11.15 -11.04
C ILE A 221 2.17 10.36 -9.82
N MET A 222 3.00 9.45 -9.29
CA MET A 222 2.64 8.55 -8.20
C MET A 222 2.66 9.23 -6.82
N ALA A 223 3.38 10.35 -6.67
CA ALA A 223 3.57 11.04 -5.40
C ALA A 223 2.25 11.35 -4.66
N PRO A 224 1.27 12.08 -5.25
CA PRO A 224 0.01 12.36 -4.55
C PRO A 224 -0.79 11.10 -4.22
N ALA A 225 -0.77 10.09 -5.10
CA ALA A 225 -1.50 8.84 -4.87
C ALA A 225 -0.94 8.06 -3.66
N THR A 226 0.38 8.00 -3.53
CA THR A 226 1.02 7.30 -2.40
C THR A 226 0.85 8.08 -1.10
N THR A 227 1.04 9.40 -1.11
CA THR A 227 0.79 10.26 0.06
C THR A 227 -0.64 10.07 0.57
N VAL A 228 -1.63 10.15 -0.31
CA VAL A 228 -3.04 10.03 0.09
C VAL A 228 -3.39 8.62 0.57
N PHE A 229 -2.85 7.57 -0.08
CA PHE A 229 -3.07 6.20 0.38
C PHE A 229 -2.57 5.98 1.82
N TYR A 230 -1.35 6.42 2.13
CA TYR A 230 -0.78 6.25 3.47
C TYR A 230 -1.42 7.19 4.49
N ALA A 231 -1.74 8.44 4.12
CA ALA A 231 -2.47 9.37 4.99
C ALA A 231 -3.86 8.82 5.37
N GLN A 232 -4.57 8.21 4.42
CA GLN A 232 -5.86 7.55 4.69
C GLN A 232 -5.74 6.37 5.65
N ASN A 233 -4.72 5.52 5.48
CA ASN A 233 -4.48 4.41 6.41
C ASN A 233 -4.10 4.91 7.82
N MET A 234 -3.62 6.14 7.96
CA MET A 234 -3.33 6.78 9.24
C MET A 234 -4.49 7.57 9.85
N SER A 235 -5.66 7.64 9.21
CA SER A 235 -6.80 8.41 9.73
C SER A 235 -7.20 7.96 11.14
N MET A 236 -6.94 6.69 11.51
CA MET A 236 -7.09 6.14 12.86
C MET A 236 -6.20 6.83 13.91
N SER A 237 -4.94 7.11 13.61
CA SER A 237 -4.00 7.77 14.53
C SER A 237 -4.35 9.25 14.71
N ILE A 238 -4.74 9.90 13.62
CA ILE A 238 -5.19 11.30 13.59
C ILE A 238 -6.42 11.51 14.48
N ILE A 239 -7.39 10.59 14.42
CA ILE A 239 -8.65 10.71 15.16
C ILE A 239 -8.52 10.29 16.63
N ARG A 240 -7.54 9.43 16.96
CA ARG A 240 -7.21 9.03 18.33
C ARG A 240 -6.94 10.24 19.23
N GLU A 241 -6.27 11.26 18.70
CA GLU A 241 -5.89 12.46 19.44
C GLU A 241 -7.07 13.43 19.62
N SER A 242 -8.00 13.47 18.65
CA SER A 242 -9.12 14.42 18.65
C SER A 242 -10.37 13.93 19.39
N LEU A 243 -10.64 12.62 19.43
CA LEU A 243 -11.92 12.10 19.94
C LEU A 243 -11.86 11.46 21.33
N HIS A 244 -10.69 11.15 21.92
CA HIS A 244 -10.57 10.52 23.25
C HIS A 244 -11.43 9.26 23.53
N ILE A 245 -12.06 8.65 22.51
CA ILE A 245 -12.90 7.45 22.66
C ILE A 245 -12.02 6.21 22.44
N GLY A 246 -11.56 5.59 23.53
CA GLY A 246 -10.65 4.43 23.50
C GLY A 246 -11.23 3.18 22.84
N ASP A 247 -12.50 2.86 23.09
CA ASP A 247 -13.08 1.55 22.74
C ASP A 247 -13.51 1.42 21.27
N PHE A 248 -13.81 2.53 20.59
CA PHE A 248 -14.25 2.53 19.18
C PHE A 248 -13.11 2.65 18.16
N LYS A 249 -11.85 2.67 18.62
CA LYS A 249 -10.68 2.96 17.78
C LYS A 249 -10.49 1.96 16.62
N ASN A 250 -10.51 0.66 16.93
CA ASN A 250 -10.33 -0.40 15.93
C ASN A 250 -11.55 -0.49 15.00
N LEU A 251 -12.76 -0.29 15.53
CA LEU A 251 -14.01 -0.26 14.75
C LEU A 251 -14.05 0.89 13.76
N TYR A 252 -13.59 2.09 14.16
CA TYR A 252 -13.49 3.24 13.28
C TYR A 252 -12.52 2.98 12.11
N ALA A 253 -11.35 2.38 12.38
CA ALA A 253 -10.38 2.04 11.34
C ALA A 253 -10.95 1.04 10.32
N ILE A 254 -11.66 0.02 10.81
CA ILE A 254 -12.37 -0.96 9.96
C ILE A 254 -13.43 -0.24 9.12
N PHE A 255 -14.27 0.59 9.74
CA PHE A 255 -15.32 1.33 9.05
C PHE A 255 -14.76 2.27 7.98
N SER A 256 -13.75 3.07 8.33
CA SER A 256 -13.10 4.02 7.42
C SER A 256 -12.49 3.32 6.21
N THR A 257 -11.74 2.23 6.45
CA THR A 257 -11.10 1.46 5.36
C THR A 257 -12.15 0.76 4.48
N ALA A 258 -13.26 0.29 5.07
CA ALA A 258 -14.37 -0.31 4.33
C ALA A 258 -15.10 0.72 3.46
N LEU A 259 -15.41 1.89 4.02
CA LEU A 259 -15.98 3.02 3.30
C LEU A 259 -15.08 3.43 2.13
N PHE A 260 -13.78 3.56 2.38
CA PHE A 260 -12.81 3.90 1.35
C PHE A 260 -12.75 2.86 0.23
N CYS A 261 -12.76 1.57 0.57
CA CYS A 261 -12.80 0.49 -0.42
C CYS A 261 -14.07 0.54 -1.27
N LEU A 262 -15.23 0.78 -0.65
CA LEU A 262 -16.51 0.92 -1.35
C LEU A 262 -16.52 2.13 -2.30
N LEU A 263 -16.07 3.28 -1.83
CA LEU A 263 -15.96 4.51 -2.64
C LEU A 263 -14.98 4.32 -3.80
N LEU A 264 -13.85 3.64 -3.59
CA LEU A 264 -12.89 3.33 -4.64
C LEU A 264 -13.49 2.46 -5.75
N MET A 265 -14.24 1.43 -5.37
CA MET A 265 -14.93 0.56 -6.34
C MET A 265 -16.02 1.31 -7.10
N LEU A 266 -16.83 2.11 -6.40
CA LEU A 266 -17.89 2.92 -6.99
C LEU A 266 -17.30 3.97 -7.96
N THR A 267 -16.30 4.73 -7.53
CA THR A 267 -15.65 5.76 -8.35
C THR A 267 -14.96 5.13 -9.56
N GLY A 268 -14.33 3.96 -9.43
CA GLY A 268 -13.78 3.23 -10.57
C GLY A 268 -14.84 2.85 -11.61
N TRP A 269 -16.01 2.37 -11.17
CA TRP A 269 -17.13 2.06 -12.05
C TRP A 269 -17.72 3.31 -12.71
N LEU A 270 -17.94 4.39 -11.94
CA LEU A 270 -18.43 5.67 -12.45
C LEU A 270 -17.46 6.29 -13.46
N ALA A 271 -16.16 6.21 -13.18
CA ALA A 271 -15.11 6.75 -14.04
C ALA A 271 -15.12 6.06 -15.41
N ASP A 272 -15.22 4.74 -15.49
CA ASP A 272 -15.31 4.03 -16.78
C ASP A 272 -16.64 4.29 -17.51
N ARG A 273 -17.73 4.57 -16.78
CA ARG A 273 -19.06 4.79 -17.36
C ARG A 273 -19.25 6.20 -17.91
N TYR A 274 -18.75 7.21 -17.20
CA TYR A 274 -19.06 8.62 -17.45
C TYR A 274 -17.85 9.48 -17.80
N ALA A 275 -16.63 9.03 -17.54
CA ALA A 275 -15.42 9.82 -17.70
C ALA A 275 -14.26 8.95 -18.23
N SER A 276 -13.02 9.37 -17.98
CA SER A 276 -11.84 8.53 -18.19
C SER A 276 -11.00 8.48 -16.92
N ALA A 277 -10.31 7.36 -16.70
CA ALA A 277 -9.45 7.16 -15.53
C ALA A 277 -8.47 8.33 -15.30
N SER A 278 -7.84 8.83 -16.38
CA SER A 278 -6.88 9.95 -16.30
C SER A 278 -7.54 11.28 -15.93
N LYS A 279 -8.77 11.55 -16.39
CA LYS A 279 -9.52 12.77 -16.03
C LYS A 279 -9.93 12.76 -14.57
N VAL A 280 -10.47 11.63 -14.09
CA VAL A 280 -10.88 11.49 -12.69
C VAL A 280 -9.68 11.59 -11.75
N PHE A 281 -8.55 10.97 -12.11
CA PHE A 281 -7.28 11.15 -11.39
C PHE A 281 -6.87 12.61 -11.31
N ALA A 282 -6.87 13.34 -12.43
CA ALA A 282 -6.50 14.76 -12.45
C ALA A 282 -7.45 15.61 -11.58
N TRP A 283 -8.77 15.41 -11.69
CA TRP A 283 -9.75 16.09 -10.84
C TRP A 283 -9.55 15.77 -9.35
N GLY A 284 -9.21 14.52 -9.03
CA GLY A 284 -8.85 14.12 -7.67
C GLY A 284 -7.65 14.90 -7.15
N VAL A 285 -6.58 15.04 -7.94
CA VAL A 285 -5.40 15.81 -7.54
C VAL A 285 -5.67 17.31 -7.42
N TYR A 286 -6.47 17.91 -8.32
CA TYR A 286 -6.88 19.31 -8.15
C TYR A 286 -7.71 19.52 -6.89
N SER A 287 -8.66 18.62 -6.64
CA SER A 287 -9.47 18.62 -5.42
C SER A 287 -8.59 18.43 -4.17
N LEU A 288 -7.54 17.61 -4.24
CA LEU A 288 -6.56 17.44 -3.15
C LEU A 288 -5.86 18.75 -2.81
N ILE A 289 -5.34 19.45 -3.82
CA ILE A 289 -4.60 20.71 -3.64
C ILE A 289 -5.49 21.76 -2.95
N ILE A 290 -6.74 21.86 -3.37
CA ILE A 290 -7.67 22.90 -2.90
C ILE A 290 -8.28 22.54 -1.53
N PHE A 291 -8.74 21.30 -1.36
CA PHE A 291 -9.60 20.92 -0.24
C PHE A 291 -8.89 20.16 0.88
N SER A 292 -7.64 19.70 0.70
CA SER A 292 -6.94 18.95 1.75
C SER A 292 -6.82 19.74 3.06
N THR A 293 -6.33 20.98 3.01
CA THR A 293 -6.19 21.85 4.20
C THR A 293 -7.52 22.11 4.93
N PRO A 294 -8.60 22.58 4.29
CA PRO A 294 -9.87 22.81 4.98
C PRO A 294 -10.51 21.52 5.50
N LEU A 295 -10.34 20.37 4.82
CA LEU A 295 -10.86 19.09 5.29
C LEU A 295 -10.14 18.61 6.56
N TYR A 296 -8.82 18.79 6.64
CA TYR A 296 -8.05 18.44 7.84
C TYR A 296 -8.30 19.41 9.01
N LEU A 297 -8.62 20.67 8.72
CA LEU A 297 -9.14 21.60 9.74
C LEU A 297 -10.51 21.13 10.24
N LEU A 298 -11.40 20.67 9.35
CA LEU A 298 -12.71 20.14 9.74
C LEU A 298 -12.58 18.85 10.59
N LEU A 299 -11.56 18.02 10.34
CA LEU A 299 -11.23 16.87 11.19
C LEU A 299 -10.83 17.24 12.62
N SER A 300 -10.32 18.46 12.87
CA SER A 300 -10.04 18.94 14.24
C SER A 300 -11.28 19.42 14.99
N SER A 301 -12.47 19.31 14.39
CA SER A 301 -13.72 19.67 15.06
C SER A 301 -14.02 18.74 16.24
N THR A 302 -14.61 19.31 17.30
CA THR A 302 -15.15 18.54 18.43
C THR A 302 -16.51 17.91 18.12
N ILE A 303 -17.13 18.28 17.00
CA ILE A 303 -18.44 17.78 16.55
C ILE A 303 -18.22 16.52 15.71
N PHE A 304 -18.73 15.39 16.19
CA PHE A 304 -18.52 14.08 15.58
C PHE A 304 -19.02 13.99 14.13
N GLU A 305 -20.15 14.62 13.82
CA GLU A 305 -20.72 14.66 12.48
C GLU A 305 -19.81 15.36 11.47
N PHE A 306 -19.12 16.43 11.90
CA PHE A 306 -18.16 17.14 11.06
C PHE A 306 -16.91 16.32 10.79
N VAL A 307 -16.43 15.56 11.77
CA VAL A 307 -15.32 14.61 11.59
C VAL A 307 -15.70 13.52 10.60
N LEU A 308 -16.90 12.94 10.71
CA LEU A 308 -17.40 11.94 9.76
C LEU A 308 -17.55 12.51 8.34
N LEU A 309 -18.10 13.72 8.22
CA LEU A 309 -18.25 14.40 6.94
C LEU A 309 -16.89 14.66 6.29
N ALA A 310 -15.92 15.17 7.06
CA ALA A 310 -14.55 15.37 6.59
C ALA A 310 -13.93 14.05 6.11
N GLN A 311 -14.05 12.97 6.90
CA GLN A 311 -13.52 11.66 6.51
C GLN A 311 -14.15 11.14 5.20
N LEU A 312 -15.45 11.33 5.01
CA LEU A 312 -16.15 10.94 3.79
C LEU A 312 -15.56 11.66 2.57
N PHE A 313 -15.36 12.98 2.66
CA PHE A 313 -14.79 13.77 1.57
C PHE A 313 -13.32 13.41 1.28
N ILE A 314 -12.50 13.21 2.31
CA ILE A 314 -11.10 12.81 2.12
C ILE A 314 -11.04 11.41 1.48
N SER A 315 -11.94 10.49 1.89
CA SER A 315 -12.01 9.13 1.31
C SER A 315 -12.49 9.15 -0.14
N ALA A 316 -13.47 10.00 -0.47
CA ALA A 316 -13.96 10.19 -1.82
C ALA A 316 -12.89 10.80 -2.74
N ASN A 317 -12.16 11.81 -2.25
CA ASN A 317 -11.03 12.40 -2.98
C ASN A 317 -9.91 11.37 -3.23
N ALA A 318 -9.55 10.60 -2.19
CA ALA A 318 -8.58 9.52 -2.31
C ALA A 318 -9.01 8.47 -3.35
N ALA A 319 -10.29 8.10 -3.37
CA ALA A 319 -10.87 7.19 -4.34
C ALA A 319 -10.73 7.72 -5.79
N MET A 320 -10.95 9.02 -6.01
CA MET A 320 -10.76 9.64 -7.34
C MET A 320 -9.32 9.57 -7.83
N ILE A 321 -8.34 9.75 -6.92
CA ILE A 321 -6.93 9.68 -7.28
C ILE A 321 -6.53 8.23 -7.58
N LEU A 322 -6.89 7.29 -6.69
CA LEU A 322 -6.43 5.91 -6.77
C LEU A 322 -7.18 5.05 -7.78
N CYS A 323 -8.36 5.49 -8.25
CA CYS A 323 -9.05 4.78 -9.33
C CYS A 323 -8.41 5.00 -10.71
N GLY A 324 -7.44 5.91 -10.85
CA GLY A 324 -6.83 6.23 -12.14
C GLY A 324 -5.31 6.24 -12.18
N ASN A 325 -4.63 6.39 -11.05
CA ASN A 325 -3.17 6.55 -10.99
C ASN A 325 -2.40 5.43 -11.73
N LEU A 326 -2.74 4.15 -11.52
CA LEU A 326 -2.06 3.02 -12.14
C LEU A 326 -2.29 2.96 -13.65
N SER A 327 -3.45 3.44 -14.13
CA SER A 327 -3.71 3.55 -15.56
C SER A 327 -2.80 4.59 -16.22
N VAL A 328 -2.61 5.75 -15.58
CA VAL A 328 -1.78 6.86 -16.11
C VAL A 328 -0.32 6.44 -16.18
N ILE A 329 0.24 5.89 -15.11
CA ILE A 329 1.64 5.45 -15.10
C ILE A 329 1.88 4.25 -16.03
N ALA A 330 0.90 3.36 -16.22
CA ALA A 330 1.03 2.26 -17.17
C ALA A 330 1.16 2.76 -18.62
N GLN A 331 0.50 3.88 -18.96
CA GLN A 331 0.66 4.54 -20.26
C GLN A 331 2.06 5.12 -20.43
N VAL A 332 2.62 5.75 -19.38
CA VAL A 332 4.00 6.26 -19.40
C VAL A 332 5.02 5.12 -19.51
N ALA A 333 4.80 4.02 -18.78
CA ALA A 333 5.67 2.86 -18.78
C ALA A 333 5.70 2.11 -20.13
N LYS A 334 4.62 2.20 -20.93
CA LYS A 334 4.50 1.55 -22.26
C LYS A 334 4.84 0.06 -22.22
N GLY A 335 4.41 -0.62 -21.15
CA GLY A 335 4.65 -2.05 -20.93
C GLY A 335 6.02 -2.42 -20.36
N HIS A 336 6.93 -1.46 -20.11
CA HIS A 336 8.22 -1.70 -19.45
C HIS A 336 8.05 -1.84 -17.92
N THR A 337 8.04 -3.07 -17.44
CA THR A 337 7.75 -3.39 -16.04
C THR A 337 8.85 -2.90 -15.12
N ALA A 338 10.13 -3.01 -15.50
CA ALA A 338 11.24 -2.53 -14.69
C ALA A 338 11.23 -0.99 -14.49
N THR A 339 10.97 -0.24 -15.57
CA THR A 339 10.86 1.23 -15.50
C THR A 339 9.71 1.66 -14.60
N MET A 340 8.55 0.99 -14.73
CA MET A 340 7.41 1.22 -13.85
C MET A 340 7.74 0.86 -12.41
N GLY A 341 8.34 -0.31 -12.17
CA GLY A 341 8.72 -0.79 -10.84
C GLY A 341 9.62 0.19 -10.13
N VAL A 342 10.70 0.64 -10.76
CA VAL A 342 11.62 1.61 -10.15
C VAL A 342 10.90 2.93 -9.84
N GLY A 343 10.20 3.52 -10.81
CA GLY A 343 9.52 4.81 -10.63
C GLY A 343 8.45 4.79 -9.54
N CYS A 344 7.62 3.75 -9.52
CA CYS A 344 6.58 3.57 -8.49
C CYS A 344 7.21 3.46 -7.11
N ASN A 345 8.25 2.64 -6.97
CA ASN A 345 8.81 2.35 -5.66
C ASN A 345 9.67 3.48 -5.11
N ILE A 346 10.35 4.26 -5.95
CA ILE A 346 10.98 5.51 -5.49
C ILE A 346 9.93 6.43 -4.89
N SER A 347 8.78 6.58 -5.56
CA SER A 347 7.67 7.39 -5.06
C SER A 347 7.10 6.83 -3.75
N ILE A 348 6.85 5.52 -3.69
CA ILE A 348 6.32 4.87 -2.49
C ILE A 348 7.29 4.99 -1.32
N SER A 349 8.61 4.87 -1.54
CA SER A 349 9.60 4.99 -0.46
C SER A 349 9.75 6.44 0.03
N LEU A 350 9.77 7.41 -0.89
CA LEU A 350 9.91 8.82 -0.53
C LEU A 350 8.61 9.41 0.02
N PHE A 351 7.52 9.32 -0.71
CA PHE A 351 6.26 9.96 -0.31
C PHE A 351 5.42 9.04 0.57
N GLY A 352 5.22 7.78 0.19
CA GLY A 352 4.41 6.84 0.97
C GLY A 352 5.02 6.52 2.34
N GLY A 353 6.27 6.06 2.38
CA GLY A 353 6.96 5.63 3.61
C GLY A 353 7.24 6.78 4.59
N MET A 354 7.52 7.99 4.10
CA MET A 354 7.74 9.16 4.97
C MET A 354 6.45 9.84 5.41
N THR A 355 5.33 9.66 4.69
CA THR A 355 4.05 10.30 5.05
C THR A 355 3.65 10.07 6.50
N PRO A 356 3.72 8.84 7.06
CA PRO A 356 3.42 8.64 8.45
C PRO A 356 4.27 9.44 9.43
N LEU A 357 5.58 9.46 9.22
CA LEU A 357 6.53 10.17 10.07
C LEU A 357 6.32 11.70 9.97
N ILE A 358 6.07 12.20 8.77
CA ILE A 358 5.81 13.62 8.53
C ILE A 358 4.51 14.03 9.21
N ILE A 359 3.41 13.29 8.99
CA ILE A 359 2.12 13.60 9.63
C ILE A 359 2.28 13.57 11.16
N ASP A 360 2.88 12.51 11.71
CA ASP A 360 3.10 12.38 13.16
C ASP A 360 3.90 13.55 13.74
N SER A 361 4.96 13.99 13.05
CA SER A 361 5.75 15.17 13.48
C SER A 361 4.99 16.49 13.38
N LEU A 362 3.95 16.57 12.53
CA LEU A 362 3.13 17.76 12.33
C LEU A 362 1.91 17.82 13.26
N LEU A 363 1.47 16.67 13.80
CA LEU A 363 0.31 16.58 14.70
C LEU A 363 0.38 17.54 15.90
N PRO A 364 1.52 17.67 16.62
CA PRO A 364 1.64 18.59 17.75
C PRO A 364 1.40 20.07 17.40
N TYR A 365 1.57 20.44 16.12
CA TYR A 365 1.33 21.80 15.62
C TYR A 365 -0.10 21.99 15.09
N GLY A 366 -0.84 20.90 14.86
CA GLY A 366 -2.24 20.90 14.43
C GLY A 366 -2.47 20.20 13.09
N LEU A 367 -3.67 19.59 12.94
CA LEU A 367 -4.06 18.80 11.77
C LEU A 367 -4.01 19.57 10.45
N THR A 368 -4.17 20.88 10.48
CA THR A 368 -4.05 21.75 9.30
C THR A 368 -2.70 21.59 8.60
N TYR A 369 -1.60 21.39 9.34
CA TYR A 369 -0.28 21.18 8.75
C TYR A 369 -0.17 19.84 8.00
N ALA A 370 -0.81 18.79 8.49
CA ALA A 370 -0.93 17.53 7.75
C ALA A 370 -1.71 17.75 6.44
N GLY A 371 -2.79 18.53 6.49
CA GLY A 371 -3.56 18.93 5.31
C GLY A 371 -2.73 19.71 4.28
N ILE A 372 -1.86 20.62 4.73
CA ILE A 372 -0.91 21.37 3.89
C ILE A 372 0.10 20.43 3.23
N TYR A 373 0.73 19.54 3.99
CA TYR A 373 1.68 18.55 3.45
C TYR A 373 1.05 17.69 2.35
N ILE A 374 -0.17 17.20 2.59
CA ILE A 374 -0.91 16.39 1.63
C ILE A 374 -1.26 17.22 0.37
N SER A 375 -1.67 18.48 0.53
CA SER A 375 -1.89 19.41 -0.60
C SER A 375 -0.61 19.61 -1.42
N LEU A 376 0.54 19.80 -0.77
CA LEU A 376 1.84 19.98 -1.42
C LEU A 376 2.23 18.78 -2.30
N SER A 377 1.85 17.56 -1.92
CA SER A 377 2.09 16.36 -2.74
C SER A 377 1.41 16.42 -4.11
N GLY A 378 0.27 17.11 -4.23
CA GLY A 378 -0.44 17.31 -5.49
C GLY A 378 0.34 18.11 -6.53
N PHE A 379 1.20 19.04 -6.08
CA PHE A 379 2.04 19.82 -6.97
C PHE A 379 3.10 18.98 -7.70
N ALA A 380 3.44 17.79 -7.21
CA ALA A 380 4.33 16.87 -7.92
C ALA A 380 3.74 16.46 -9.29
N LEU A 381 2.41 16.28 -9.39
CA LEU A 381 1.75 16.00 -10.67
C LEU A 381 1.85 17.21 -11.61
N LEU A 382 1.62 18.43 -11.11
CA LEU A 382 1.73 19.65 -11.91
C LEU A 382 3.17 19.87 -12.42
N LEU A 383 4.15 19.63 -11.55
CA LEU A 383 5.57 19.64 -11.91
C LEU A 383 5.86 18.61 -13.01
N SER A 384 5.26 17.42 -12.94
CA SER A 384 5.41 16.39 -13.98
C SER A 384 4.89 16.87 -15.34
N TYR A 385 3.75 17.56 -15.39
CA TYR A 385 3.22 18.13 -16.64
C TYR A 385 4.11 19.24 -17.20
N TRP A 386 4.74 20.02 -16.33
CA TRP A 386 5.66 21.08 -16.75
C TRP A 386 6.98 20.52 -17.31
N ILE A 387 7.61 19.56 -16.60
CA ILE A 387 8.89 18.95 -17.02
C ILE A 387 8.73 18.08 -18.27
N PHE A 388 7.64 17.30 -18.36
CA PHE A 388 7.43 16.30 -19.41
C PHE A 388 6.43 16.75 -20.48
N LYS A 389 6.24 18.06 -20.65
CA LYS A 389 5.25 18.68 -21.55
C LYS A 389 5.28 18.15 -23.00
N THR A 390 6.44 17.71 -23.49
CA THR A 390 6.64 17.17 -24.84
C THR A 390 6.15 15.72 -25.02
N ARG A 391 5.71 15.05 -23.94
CA ARG A 391 5.24 13.66 -23.95
C ARG A 391 3.73 13.50 -23.76
N TYR A 392 3.00 14.60 -23.62
CA TYR A 392 1.56 14.63 -23.41
C TYR A 392 0.78 15.01 -24.66
#